data_AF-A0A1J5K926-F1
#
_entry.id   AF-A0A1J5K926-F1
#
_cell.length_a   1.000
_cell.length_b   1.000
_cell.length_c   1.000
_cell.angle_alpha   90.00
_cell.angle_beta   90.00
_cell.angle_gamma   90.00
#
_symmetry.space_group_name_H-M   'P 1'
#
loop_
_entity.id
_entity.type
_entity.pdbx_description
1 polymer ?
#
loop_
_entity_poly.entity_id
_entity_poly.type
_entity_poly.pdbx_seq_one_letter_code
_entity_poly.pdbx_strand_id
1 'polypeptide(L)'
;MSLIKSEDSKKWINSFVAIVSAISGIIVIRFSEQMGEWFDLEAKIPNFPITVQVVGILIGLVVFISITKNRNASSYMDEVYAELVKVVWPNKDEVIKITIGLLIALSIVSGIFVFIDFGFRKILELIL
;
A
#
# COMPACT_ATOMS: atom_id res chain seq x y z
N MET A 1 14.12 12.57 -13.35
CA MET A 1 14.97 11.38 -13.57
C MET A 1 14.14 10.19 -13.11
N SER A 2 13.68 9.29 -13.99
CA SER A 2 12.87 8.15 -13.53
C SER A 2 13.74 7.29 -12.61
N LEU A 3 13.22 6.94 -11.43
CA LEU A 3 13.90 6.05 -10.48
C LEU A 3 14.00 4.61 -11.02
N ILE A 4 13.27 4.32 -12.10
CA ILE A 4 13.05 3.01 -12.67
C ILE A 4 13.46 3.07 -14.15
N LYS A 5 14.42 2.22 -14.54
CA LYS A 5 14.90 2.07 -15.93
C LYS A 5 14.38 0.74 -16.49
N SER A 6 14.00 0.72 -17.76
CA SER A 6 13.49 -0.48 -18.44
C SER A 6 14.47 -1.66 -18.41
N GLU A 7 15.77 -1.40 -18.35
CA GLU A 7 16.84 -2.42 -18.31
C GLU A 7 16.85 -3.24 -17.01
N ASP A 8 16.29 -2.70 -15.91
CA ASP A 8 16.32 -3.33 -14.58
C ASP A 8 15.03 -4.13 -14.25
N SER A 9 14.14 -4.37 -15.23
CA SER A 9 12.79 -4.93 -15.01
C SER A 9 12.80 -6.21 -14.19
N LYS A 10 13.63 -7.19 -14.59
CA LYS A 10 13.70 -8.51 -13.93
C LYS A 10 14.13 -8.43 -12.48
N LYS A 11 15.03 -7.49 -12.14
CA LYS A 11 15.50 -7.31 -10.76
C LYS A 11 14.37 -6.78 -9.88
N TRP A 12 13.66 -5.76 -10.35
CA TRP A 12 12.54 -5.16 -9.64
C TRP A 12 11.34 -6.10 -9.50
N ILE A 13 10.98 -6.81 -10.57
CA ILE A 13 9.89 -7.79 -10.56
C ILE A 13 10.20 -8.93 -9.57
N ASN A 14 11.40 -9.52 -9.62
CA ASN A 14 11.77 -10.58 -8.69
C ASN A 14 11.82 -10.09 -7.23
N SER A 15 12.27 -8.85 -7.00
CA SER A 15 12.29 -8.26 -5.67
C SER A 15 10.87 -8.04 -5.14
N PHE A 16 9.96 -7.55 -5.99
CA PHE A 16 8.55 -7.37 -5.65
C PHE A 16 7.88 -8.71 -5.31
N VAL A 17 8.04 -9.73 -6.17
CA VAL A 17 7.46 -11.06 -5.93
C VAL A 17 8.02 -11.69 -4.66
N ALA A 18 9.31 -11.50 -4.36
CA ALA A 18 9.91 -11.96 -3.11
C ALA A 18 9.29 -11.29 -1.88
N ILE A 19 9.09 -9.96 -1.91
CA ILE A 19 8.45 -9.21 -0.82
C ILE A 19 7.01 -9.69 -0.61
N VAL A 20 6.22 -9.81 -1.68
CA VAL A 20 4.82 -10.27 -1.60
C VAL A 20 4.74 -11.69 -1.03
N SER A 21 5.64 -12.57 -1.44
CA SER A 21 5.70 -13.96 -0.96
C SER A 21 6.10 -14.02 0.52
N ALA A 22 7.02 -13.18 0.97
CA ALA A 22 7.39 -13.05 2.38
C ALA A 22 6.23 -12.52 3.23
N ILE A 23 5.51 -11.51 2.73
CA ILE A 23 4.31 -10.97 3.40
C ILE A 23 3.23 -12.07 3.52
N SER A 24 3.01 -12.85 2.45
CA SER A 24 2.08 -13.99 2.50
C SER A 24 2.48 -15.00 3.57
N GLY A 25 3.77 -15.32 3.71
CA GLY A 25 4.26 -16.21 4.76
C GLY A 25 4.03 -15.64 6.16
N ILE A 26 4.26 -14.34 6.37
CA ILE A 26 3.98 -13.66 7.65
C ILE A 26 2.49 -13.71 7.98
N ILE A 27 1.61 -13.45 7.00
CA ILE A 27 0.17 -13.50 7.20
C ILE A 27 -0.26 -14.90 7.66
N VAL A 28 0.30 -15.95 7.04
CA VAL A 28 0.03 -17.34 7.40
C VAL A 28 0.47 -17.65 8.83
N ILE A 29 1.63 -17.15 9.26
CA ILE A 29 2.12 -17.29 10.64
C ILE A 29 1.14 -16.64 11.60
N ARG A 30 0.78 -15.37 11.37
CA ARG A 30 -0.16 -14.63 12.24
C ARG A 30 -1.53 -15.30 12.33
N PHE A 31 -2.04 -15.76 11.19
CA PHE A 31 -3.30 -16.47 11.16
C PHE A 31 -3.23 -17.79 11.95
N SER A 32 -2.15 -18.54 11.80
CA SER A 32 -1.97 -19.82 12.48
C SER A 32 -1.76 -19.65 13.98
N GLU A 33 -1.04 -18.61 14.41
CA GLU A 33 -0.91 -18.22 15.83
C GLU A 33 -2.29 -17.91 16.43
N GLN A 34 -3.11 -17.10 15.74
CA GLN A 34 -4.45 -16.77 16.21
C GLN A 34 -5.36 -18.00 16.33
N MET A 35 -5.26 -18.93 15.38
CA MET A 35 -5.97 -20.22 15.46
C MET A 35 -5.43 -21.09 16.60
N GLY A 36 -4.14 -21.02 16.88
CA GLY A 36 -3.52 -21.70 18.02
C GLY A 36 -4.15 -21.33 19.34
N GLU A 37 -4.35 -20.03 19.57
CA GLU A 37 -5.00 -19.50 20.77
C GLU A 37 -6.48 -19.91 20.86
N TRP A 38 -7.23 -19.85 19.76
CA TRP A 38 -8.68 -20.13 19.77
C TRP A 38 -9.00 -21.61 19.97
N PHE A 39 -8.13 -22.50 19.50
CA PHE A 39 -8.35 -23.96 19.52
C PHE A 39 -7.44 -24.70 20.51
N ASP A 40 -6.66 -23.96 21.32
CA ASP A 40 -5.67 -24.51 22.26
C ASP A 40 -4.74 -25.55 21.60
N LEU A 41 -4.25 -25.23 20.39
CA LEU A 41 -3.43 -26.15 19.59
C LEU A 41 -2.04 -26.37 20.20
N GLU A 42 -1.62 -25.49 21.10
CA GLU A 42 -0.38 -25.62 21.88
C GLU A 42 -0.39 -26.87 22.76
N ALA A 43 -1.57 -27.28 23.28
CA ALA A 43 -1.71 -28.48 24.08
C ALA A 43 -1.66 -29.78 23.23
N LYS A 44 -1.94 -29.67 21.93
CA LYS A 44 -2.09 -30.83 21.03
C LYS A 44 -0.86 -31.08 20.17
N ILE A 45 -0.08 -30.04 19.86
CA ILE A 45 1.08 -30.12 18.97
C ILE A 45 2.34 -29.76 19.78
N PRO A 46 3.33 -30.67 19.88
CA PRO A 46 4.60 -30.35 20.52
C PRO A 46 5.34 -29.28 19.71
N ASN A 47 5.91 -28.28 20.40
CA ASN A 47 6.65 -27.18 19.77
C ASN A 47 5.83 -26.40 18.72
N PHE A 48 4.58 -26.07 19.06
CA PHE A 48 3.67 -25.30 18.19
C PHE A 48 4.29 -24.03 17.58
N PRO A 49 5.03 -23.17 18.32
CA PRO A 49 5.62 -21.96 17.74
C PRO A 49 6.60 -22.23 16.58
N ILE A 50 7.42 -23.27 16.70
CA ILE A 50 8.39 -23.65 15.64
C ILE A 50 7.64 -24.21 14.43
N THR A 51 6.62 -25.03 14.66
CA THR A 51 5.82 -25.65 13.60
C THR A 51 5.14 -24.59 12.75
N VAL A 52 4.52 -23.58 13.38
CA VAL A 52 3.85 -22.48 12.67
C VAL A 52 4.84 -21.66 11.83
N GLN A 53 6.03 -21.36 12.35
CA GLN A 53 7.06 -20.64 11.61
C GLN A 53 7.54 -21.42 10.37
N VAL A 54 7.78 -22.73 10.52
CA VAL A 54 8.20 -23.59 9.40
C VAL A 54 7.12 -23.65 8.33
N VAL A 55 5.85 -23.83 8.73
CA VAL A 55 4.71 -23.86 7.79
C VAL A 55 4.58 -22.53 7.05
N GLY A 56 4.69 -21.40 7.75
CA GLY A 56 4.64 -20.07 7.13
C GLY A 56 5.75 -19.82 6.12
N ILE A 57 6.99 -20.20 6.45
CA ILE A 57 8.13 -20.09 5.54
C ILE A 57 7.94 -20.98 4.30
N LEU A 58 7.49 -22.22 4.49
CA LEU A 58 7.23 -23.14 3.38
C LEU A 58 6.14 -22.61 2.45
N ILE A 59 5.04 -22.09 2.99
CA ILE A 59 3.97 -21.49 2.20
C ILE A 59 4.48 -20.26 1.44
N GLY A 60 5.26 -19.39 2.07
CA GLY A 60 5.89 -18.26 1.39
C GLY A 60 6.79 -18.68 0.24
N LEU A 61 7.61 -19.73 0.42
CA LEU A 61 8.46 -20.29 -0.65
C LEU A 61 7.63 -20.90 -1.79
N VAL A 62 6.58 -21.65 -1.46
CA VAL A 62 5.68 -22.24 -2.45
C VAL A 62 5.00 -21.16 -3.28
N VAL A 63 4.52 -20.08 -2.65
CA VAL A 63 3.93 -18.92 -3.33
C VAL A 63 4.95 -18.28 -4.28
N PHE A 64 6.18 -18.07 -3.82
CA PHE A 64 7.25 -17.49 -4.65
C PHE A 64 7.54 -18.33 -5.90
N ILE A 65 7.70 -19.64 -5.73
CA ILE A 65 7.98 -20.57 -6.84
C ILE A 65 6.79 -20.65 -7.79
N SER A 66 5.56 -20.68 -7.26
CA SER A 66 4.34 -20.76 -8.07
C SER A 66 4.18 -19.54 -8.99
N ILE A 67 4.43 -18.34 -8.45
CA ILE A 67 4.33 -17.08 -9.21
C ILE A 67 5.44 -16.98 -10.26
N THR A 68 6.69 -17.23 -9.88
CA THR A 68 7.85 -17.10 -10.80
C THR A 68 7.85 -18.13 -11.92
N LYS A 69 7.33 -19.34 -11.67
CA LYS A 69 7.22 -20.39 -12.69
C LYS A 69 6.04 -20.18 -13.64
N ASN A 70 5.03 -19.40 -13.24
CA ASN A 70 3.87 -19.14 -14.07
C ASN A 70 4.20 -18.11 -15.15
N ARG A 71 4.30 -18.58 -16.40
CA ARG A 71 4.66 -17.74 -17.57
C ARG A 71 3.66 -16.60 -17.79
N ASN A 72 2.37 -16.83 -17.54
CA ASN A 72 1.35 -15.79 -17.71
C ASN A 72 1.51 -14.69 -16.66
N ALA A 73 1.77 -15.08 -15.41
CA ALA A 73 2.02 -14.12 -14.33
C ALA A 73 3.30 -13.31 -14.58
N SER A 74 4.37 -13.96 -15.04
CA SER A 74 5.62 -13.28 -15.38
C SER A 74 5.43 -12.26 -16.51
N SER A 75 4.77 -12.64 -17.61
CA SER A 75 4.50 -11.72 -18.73
C SER A 75 3.66 -10.52 -18.29
N TYR A 76 2.65 -10.76 -17.45
CA TYR A 76 1.81 -9.69 -16.92
C TYR A 76 2.59 -8.72 -16.02
N MET A 77 3.54 -9.22 -15.21
CA MET A 77 4.41 -8.36 -14.41
C MET A 77 5.36 -7.52 -15.28
N ASP A 78 5.85 -8.05 -16.39
CA ASP A 78 6.64 -7.29 -17.37
C ASP A 78 5.80 -6.17 -18.01
N GLU A 79 4.54 -6.43 -18.36
CA GLU A 79 3.61 -5.42 -18.88
C GLU A 79 3.30 -4.31 -17.86
N VAL A 80 3.00 -4.68 -16.61
CA VAL A 80 2.76 -3.71 -15.53
C VAL A 80 4.02 -2.86 -15.29
N TYR A 81 5.21 -3.46 -15.30
CA TYR A 81 6.45 -2.72 -15.16
C TYR A 81 6.67 -1.73 -16.31
N ALA A 82 6.37 -2.15 -17.55
CA ALA A 82 6.46 -1.28 -18.72
C ALA A 82 5.53 -0.07 -18.61
N GLU A 83 4.36 -0.23 -17.98
CA GLU A 83 3.43 0.87 -17.73
C GLU A 83 3.91 1.77 -16.58
N LEU A 84 4.45 1.19 -15.50
CA LEU A 84 4.99 1.93 -14.35
C LEU A 84 6.17 2.83 -14.75
N VAL A 85 7.01 2.41 -15.70
CA VAL A 85 8.13 3.24 -16.19
C VAL A 85 7.63 4.51 -16.91
N LYS A 86 6.43 4.47 -17.50
CA LYS A 86 5.81 5.63 -18.16
C LYS A 86 5.22 6.63 -17.16
N VAL A 87 5.01 6.22 -15.90
CA VAL A 87 4.45 7.11 -14.87
C VAL A 87 5.46 8.21 -14.56
N VAL A 88 5.08 9.44 -14.86
CA VAL A 88 5.86 10.63 -14.53
C VAL A 88 5.53 11.04 -13.10
N TRP A 89 6.50 10.83 -12.21
CA TRP A 89 6.39 11.28 -10.83
C TRP A 89 6.70 12.78 -10.74
N PRO A 90 5.85 13.58 -10.05
CA PRO A 90 6.04 15.01 -9.97
C PRO A 90 7.30 15.36 -9.16
N ASN A 91 7.98 16.43 -9.57
CA ASN A 91 9.13 16.93 -8.83
C ASN A 91 8.67 17.65 -7.54
N LYS A 92 9.56 17.74 -6.54
CA LYS A 92 9.25 18.42 -5.27
C LYS A 92 8.68 19.83 -5.49
N ASP A 93 9.24 20.57 -6.44
CA ASP A 93 8.80 21.93 -6.75
C ASP A 93 7.40 21.96 -7.37
N GLU A 94 7.03 20.98 -8.20
CA GLU A 94 5.69 20.85 -8.78
C GLU A 94 4.67 20.53 -7.69
N VAL A 95 5.00 19.60 -6.79
CA VAL A 95 4.15 19.23 -5.64
C VAL A 95 3.91 20.45 -4.75
N ILE A 96 4.98 21.20 -4.42
CA ILE A 96 4.86 22.41 -3.58
C ILE A 96 4.03 23.49 -4.28
N LYS A 97 4.25 23.74 -5.58
CA LYS A 97 3.47 24.73 -6.34
C LYS A 97 1.98 24.38 -6.35
N ILE A 98 1.63 23.12 -6.64
CA ILE A 98 0.24 22.65 -6.63
C ILE A 98 -0.36 22.80 -5.23
N THR A 99 0.40 22.43 -4.19
CA THR A 99 -0.06 22.49 -2.78
C THR A 99 -0.33 23.93 -2.35
N ILE A 100 0.58 24.87 -2.66
CA ILE A 100 0.41 26.29 -2.35
C ILE A 100 -0.78 26.86 -3.13
N GLY A 101 -0.91 26.51 -4.41
CA GLY A 101 -2.05 26.92 -5.22
C GLY A 101 -3.39 26.47 -4.63
N LEU A 102 -3.47 25.21 -4.20
CA LEU A 102 -4.65 24.67 -3.50
C LEU A 102 -4.90 25.38 -2.18
N LEU A 103 -3.85 25.62 -1.38
CA LEU A 103 -3.98 26.31 -0.09
C LEU A 103 -4.58 27.71 -0.29
N ILE A 104 -4.06 28.48 -1.24
CA ILE A 104 -4.58 29.83 -1.54
C ILE A 104 -6.03 29.75 -2.01
N ALA A 105 -6.34 28.87 -2.96
CA ALA A 105 -7.70 28.73 -3.48
C ALA A 105 -8.70 28.35 -2.38
N LEU A 106 -8.34 27.38 -1.53
CA LEU A 106 -9.16 26.94 -0.41
C LEU A 106 -9.31 28.05 0.64
N SER A 107 -8.26 28.81 0.95
CA SER A 107 -8.34 29.95 1.87
C SER A 107 -9.30 31.03 1.37
N ILE A 108 -9.30 31.34 0.07
CA ILE A 108 -10.22 32.33 -0.52
C ILE A 108 -11.67 31.84 -0.39
N VAL A 109 -11.95 30.60 -0.83
CA VAL A 109 -13.30 30.02 -0.77
C VAL A 109 -13.79 29.95 0.67
N SER A 110 -12.94 29.48 1.59
CA SER A 110 -13.26 29.44 3.02
C SER A 110 -13.52 30.84 3.58
N GLY A 111 -12.75 31.85 3.17
CA GLY A 111 -12.94 33.23 3.60
C GLY A 111 -14.28 33.80 3.16
N ILE A 112 -14.72 33.50 1.93
CA ILE A 112 -16.04 33.89 1.42
C ILE A 112 -17.15 33.26 2.27
N PHE A 113 -17.06 31.95 2.56
CA PHE A 113 -18.06 31.29 3.40
C PHE A 113 -18.13 31.88 4.80
N VAL A 114 -16.98 32.09 5.46
CA VAL A 114 -16.94 32.73 6.78
C VAL A 114 -17.55 34.13 6.75
N PHE A 115 -17.30 34.90 5.70
CA PHE A 115 -17.89 36.24 5.54
C PHE A 115 -19.42 36.18 5.41
N ILE A 116 -19.94 35.25 4.60
CA ILE A 116 -21.37 35.04 4.42
C ILE A 116 -22.02 34.62 5.75
N ASP A 117 -21.45 33.63 6.44
CA ASP A 117 -21.96 33.13 7.72
C ASP A 117 -22.01 34.24 8.77
N PHE A 118 -20.95 35.06 8.86
CA PHE A 118 -20.92 36.20 9.77
C PHE A 118 -21.96 37.26 9.40
N GLY A 119 -22.14 37.54 8.10
CA GLY A 119 -23.14 38.47 7.60
C GLY A 119 -24.56 38.05 7.99
N PHE A 120 -24.91 36.78 7.74
CA PHE A 120 -26.22 36.24 8.12
C PHE A 120 -26.42 36.21 9.64
N ARG A 121 -25.38 35.84 10.41
CA ARG A 121 -25.44 35.90 11.87
C ARG A 121 -25.76 37.33 12.35
N LYS A 122 -25.11 38.35 11.80
CA LYS A 122 -25.36 39.74 12.19
C LYS A 122 -26.74 40.24 11.79
N ILE A 123 -27.25 39.81 10.64
CA ILE A 123 -28.62 40.11 10.23
C ILE A 123 -29.63 39.46 11.19
N LEU A 124 -29.41 38.20 11.57
CA LEU A 124 -30.26 37.50 12.53
C LEU A 124 -30.24 38.16 13.91
N GLU A 125 -29.06 38.57 14.42
CA GLU A 125 -28.90 39.32 15.68
C GLU A 125 -29.60 40.69 15.67
N LEU A 126 -29.89 41.26 14.50
CA LEU A 126 -30.62 42.54 14.38
C LEU A 126 -32.14 42.34 14.36
N ILE A 127 -32.60 41.20 13.87
CA ILE A 127 -34.03 40.90 13.67
C ILE A 127 -34.64 40.22 14.90
N LEU A 128 -33.90 39.35 15.58
CA LEU A 128 -34.28 38.63 16.81
C LEU A 128 -33.75 39.36 18.04
#